data_AF-A0A3G7TSX7-F1
#
_entry.id   AF-A0A3G7TSX7-F1
#
_cell.length_a   1.000
_cell.length_b   1.000
_cell.length_c   1.000
_cell.angle_alpha   90.00
_cell.angle_beta   90.00
_cell.angle_gamma   90.00
#
_symmetry.space_group_name_H-M   'P 1'
#
loop_
_entity.id
_entity.type
_entity.pdbx_description
1 polymer ?
#
loop_
_entity_poly.entity_id
_entity_poly.type
_entity_poly.pdbx_seq_one_letter_code
_entity_poly.pdbx_strand_id
1 'polypeptide(L)'
;MSAKLLVKWVNRTDRHPHGVCEAAVMKWLAAIDNAGLAQAMKLTPQQCDDLQDQVEDGETFVFLLPPMLLPTSSFDPFNPVPTTVDSLKALKAGNFIFVSAEGHSVAGGGHAMGIYKNTTNLFFFDPELGIYAYDFNSAADLSEIVKKTQNYAKAAYCPGTFTPPPKP
;
A
#
# COMPACT_ATOMS: atom_id res chain seq x y z
N MET A 1 3.62 20.84 -10.90
CA MET A 1 4.35 19.63 -11.32
C MET A 1 3.58 18.42 -10.78
N SER A 2 3.37 17.40 -11.62
CA SER A 2 2.61 16.18 -11.29
C SER A 2 3.55 15.07 -10.77
N ALA A 3 2.95 13.98 -10.29
CA ALA A 3 3.62 12.75 -9.85
C ALA A 3 4.72 12.27 -10.83
N LYS A 4 5.87 11.85 -10.33
CA LYS A 4 6.86 11.13 -11.14
C LYS A 4 6.63 9.62 -11.01
N LEU A 5 6.26 8.96 -12.11
CA LEU A 5 6.26 7.49 -12.19
C LEU A 5 7.70 6.98 -12.09
N LEU A 6 7.96 6.07 -11.14
CA LEU A 6 9.26 5.44 -10.94
C LEU A 6 9.30 4.03 -11.51
N VAL A 7 8.26 3.24 -11.24
CA VAL A 7 8.16 1.85 -11.67
C VAL A 7 6.75 1.61 -12.20
N LYS A 8 6.63 1.13 -13.43
CA LYS A 8 5.37 0.58 -13.93
C LYS A 8 5.21 -0.83 -13.35
N TRP A 9 4.08 -1.08 -12.69
CA TRP A 9 3.81 -2.37 -12.06
C TRP A 9 2.90 -3.26 -12.92
N VAL A 10 2.99 -4.56 -12.71
CA VAL A 10 2.08 -5.56 -13.30
C VAL A 10 1.40 -6.27 -12.14
N ASN A 11 0.10 -6.09 -11.95
CA ASN A 11 -0.56 -6.58 -10.75
C ASN A 11 -0.89 -8.08 -10.75
N ARG A 12 -0.43 -8.86 -11.74
CA ARG A 12 -0.96 -10.21 -11.99
C ARG A 12 0.14 -11.22 -12.15
N THR A 13 -0.16 -12.45 -11.77
CA THR A 13 0.65 -13.64 -12.00
C THR A 13 -0.20 -14.74 -12.60
N ASP A 14 0.44 -15.84 -13.02
CA ASP A 14 -0.30 -17.02 -13.47
C ASP A 14 -1.11 -17.65 -12.32
N ARG A 15 -0.65 -17.50 -11.07
CA ARG A 15 -1.35 -17.99 -9.87
C ARG A 15 -2.51 -17.07 -9.48
N HIS A 16 -2.28 -15.77 -9.51
CA HIS A 16 -3.30 -14.76 -9.19
C HIS A 16 -3.61 -13.90 -10.42
N PRO A 17 -4.44 -14.41 -11.36
CA PRO A 17 -4.81 -13.67 -12.57
C PRO A 17 -5.67 -12.43 -12.27
N HIS A 18 -6.18 -12.33 -11.04
CA HIS A 18 -7.04 -11.24 -10.56
C HIS A 18 -6.29 -10.13 -9.84
N GLY A 19 -5.06 -10.35 -9.39
CA GLY A 19 -4.34 -9.33 -8.61
C GLY A 19 -3.50 -9.94 -7.49
N VAL A 20 -2.36 -9.34 -7.17
CA VAL A 20 -1.60 -9.60 -5.93
C VAL A 20 -1.63 -8.39 -5.00
N CYS A 21 -2.73 -7.65 -4.98
CA CYS A 21 -2.82 -6.24 -4.60
C CYS A 21 -2.34 -5.99 -3.15
N GLU A 22 -3.02 -6.57 -2.18
CA GLU A 22 -2.73 -6.46 -0.75
C GLU A 22 -1.33 -7.02 -0.44
N ALA A 23 -0.99 -8.19 -1.00
CA ALA A 23 0.30 -8.82 -0.82
C ALA A 23 1.45 -7.97 -1.34
N ALA A 24 1.31 -7.36 -2.52
CA ALA A 24 2.31 -6.50 -3.12
C ALA A 24 2.56 -5.28 -2.25
N VAL A 25 1.51 -4.63 -1.75
CA VAL A 25 1.67 -3.46 -0.87
C VAL A 25 2.35 -3.85 0.44
N MET A 26 1.93 -4.93 1.09
CA MET A 26 2.56 -5.40 2.32
C MET A 26 4.04 -5.74 2.11
N LYS A 27 4.38 -6.47 1.04
CA LYS A 27 5.76 -6.81 0.68
C LYS A 27 6.58 -5.57 0.34
N TRP A 28 6.00 -4.59 -0.34
CA TRP A 28 6.67 -3.34 -0.68
C TRP A 28 7.02 -2.54 0.58
N LEU A 29 6.07 -2.39 1.51
CA LEU A 29 6.30 -1.72 2.80
C LEU A 29 7.35 -2.46 3.64
N ALA A 30 7.24 -3.78 3.74
CA ALA A 30 8.23 -4.60 4.44
C ALA A 30 9.62 -4.49 3.79
N ALA A 31 9.72 -4.47 2.46
CA ALA A 31 11.01 -4.31 1.78
C ALA A 31 11.64 -2.92 2.03
N ILE A 32 10.83 -1.86 2.11
CA ILE A 32 11.31 -0.53 2.51
C ILE A 32 11.86 -0.56 3.93
N ASP A 33 11.11 -1.16 4.86
CA ASP A 33 11.47 -1.20 6.27
C ASP A 33 12.76 -2.01 6.50
N ASN A 34 12.88 -3.18 5.89
CA ASN A 34 14.00 -4.08 6.09
C ASN A 34 15.27 -3.71 5.30
N ALA A 35 15.12 -3.15 4.09
CA ALA A 35 16.23 -3.02 3.14
C ALA A 35 16.24 -1.69 2.36
N GLY A 36 15.29 -0.80 2.62
CA GLY A 36 15.17 0.50 1.98
C GLY A 36 14.49 0.46 0.60
N LEU A 37 14.17 1.66 0.13
CA LEU A 37 13.38 1.88 -1.10
C LEU A 37 14.00 1.23 -2.34
N ALA A 38 15.33 1.21 -2.45
CA ALA A 38 16.03 0.63 -3.60
C ALA A 38 15.72 -0.86 -3.78
N GLN A 39 15.52 -1.59 -2.68
CA GLN A 39 15.16 -3.00 -2.73
C GLN A 39 13.66 -3.18 -2.97
N ALA A 40 12.82 -2.33 -2.36
CA ALA A 40 11.38 -2.35 -2.58
C ALA A 40 10.99 -2.11 -4.05
N MET A 41 11.75 -1.29 -4.79
CA MET A 41 11.55 -1.06 -6.22
C MET A 41 11.87 -2.28 -7.12
N LYS A 42 12.51 -3.32 -6.57
CA LYS A 42 12.84 -4.56 -7.29
C LYS A 42 11.86 -5.71 -7.01
N LEU A 43 10.84 -5.47 -6.17
CA LEU A 43 9.81 -6.45 -5.90
C LEU A 43 9.19 -6.90 -7.24
N THR A 44 8.83 -8.17 -7.35
CA THR A 44 8.07 -8.68 -8.49
C THR A 44 6.72 -9.22 -8.03
N PRO A 45 5.73 -9.33 -8.94
CA PRO A 45 4.41 -9.86 -8.59
C PRO A 45 4.48 -11.29 -8.07
N GLN A 46 5.33 -12.15 -8.65
CA GLN A 46 5.49 -13.55 -8.24
C GLN A 46 6.03 -13.69 -6.81
N GLN A 47 6.75 -12.70 -6.29
CA GLN A 47 7.20 -12.70 -4.88
C GLN A 47 6.05 -12.43 -3.90
N CYS A 48 4.87 -12.08 -4.41
CA CYS A 48 3.68 -11.79 -3.63
C CYS A 48 2.73 -12.99 -3.58
N ASP A 49 2.86 -13.99 -4.47
CA ASP A 49 1.94 -15.12 -4.62
C ASP A 49 1.62 -15.82 -3.29
N ASP A 50 2.62 -16.32 -2.57
CA ASP A 50 2.39 -17.07 -1.32
C ASP A 50 1.72 -16.23 -0.21
N LEU A 51 1.90 -14.90 -0.25
CA LEU A 51 1.22 -14.00 0.68
C LEU A 51 -0.19 -13.66 0.19
N GLN A 52 -0.39 -13.60 -1.12
CA GLN A 52 -1.69 -13.39 -1.73
C GLN A 52 -2.61 -14.60 -1.51
N ASP A 53 -2.08 -15.82 -1.56
CA ASP A 53 -2.79 -17.05 -1.17
C ASP A 53 -3.40 -16.90 0.25
N GLN A 54 -2.62 -16.45 1.23
CA GLN A 54 -3.10 -16.22 2.61
C GLN A 54 -4.19 -15.13 2.69
N VAL A 55 -4.04 -14.05 1.92
CA VAL A 55 -5.04 -12.98 1.84
C VAL A 55 -6.36 -13.52 1.26
N GLU A 56 -6.29 -14.31 0.20
CA GLU A 56 -7.46 -14.93 -0.46
C GLU A 56 -8.13 -15.98 0.44
N ASP A 57 -7.36 -16.64 1.31
CA ASP A 57 -7.85 -17.54 2.36
C ASP A 57 -8.48 -16.81 3.56
N GLY A 58 -8.46 -15.47 3.57
CA GLY A 58 -9.15 -14.62 4.54
C GLY A 58 -8.27 -14.02 5.63
N GLU A 59 -6.95 -14.16 5.54
CA GLU A 59 -6.04 -13.45 6.43
C GLU A 59 -6.00 -11.95 6.11
N THR A 60 -5.79 -11.13 7.15
CA THR A 60 -5.81 -9.67 7.01
C THR A 60 -4.42 -9.09 7.21
N PHE A 61 -4.16 -7.94 6.58
CA PHE A 61 -2.90 -7.23 6.73
C PHE A 61 -2.57 -6.85 8.18
N VAL A 62 -3.57 -6.76 9.05
CA VAL A 62 -3.42 -6.54 10.50
C VAL A 62 -2.58 -7.64 11.13
N PHE A 63 -2.73 -8.88 10.67
CA PHE A 63 -1.97 -10.04 11.15
C PHE A 63 -0.74 -10.33 10.28
N LEU A 64 -0.86 -10.13 8.98
CA LEU A 64 0.17 -10.49 8.01
C LEU A 64 1.35 -9.50 7.95
N LEU A 65 1.10 -8.18 8.05
CA LEU A 65 2.15 -7.18 7.89
C LEU A 65 3.11 -7.10 9.10
N PRO A 66 2.65 -7.04 10.37
CA PRO A 66 3.55 -6.87 11.51
C PRO A 66 4.72 -7.86 11.59
N PRO A 67 4.52 -9.18 11.36
CA PRO A 67 5.61 -10.16 11.41
C PRO A 67 6.69 -9.95 10.34
N MET A 68 6.41 -9.18 9.27
CA MET A 68 7.37 -8.90 8.20
C MET A 68 8.19 -7.63 8.44
N LEU A 69 7.88 -6.84 9.48
CA LEU A 69 8.57 -5.60 9.80
C LEU A 69 9.74 -5.84 10.76
N LEU A 70 10.68 -4.90 10.79
CA LEU A 70 11.74 -4.87 11.78
C LEU A 70 11.15 -4.76 13.19
N PRO A 71 11.76 -5.37 14.23
CA PRO A 71 11.28 -5.28 15.60
C PRO A 71 11.21 -3.85 16.17
N THR A 72 11.94 -2.90 15.56
CA THR A 72 11.95 -1.48 15.92
C THR A 72 10.82 -0.69 15.28
N SER A 73 10.12 -1.28 14.32
CA SER A 73 9.07 -0.64 13.54
C SER A 73 7.71 -0.93 14.16
N SER A 74 6.85 0.09 14.19
CA SER A 74 5.49 -0.01 14.69
C SER A 74 4.52 0.11 13.52
N PHE A 75 3.53 -0.78 13.48
CA PHE A 75 2.41 -0.68 12.56
C PHE A 75 1.11 -0.54 13.35
N ASP A 76 0.41 0.57 13.13
CA ASP A 76 -0.92 0.81 13.69
C ASP A 76 -1.95 0.77 12.55
N PRO A 77 -2.64 -0.36 12.36
CA PRO A 77 -3.67 -0.47 11.33
C PRO A 77 -4.93 0.32 11.68
N PHE A 78 -5.11 0.79 12.91
CA PHE A 78 -6.31 1.54 13.30
C PHE A 78 -6.12 3.05 13.15
N ASN A 79 -4.90 3.50 12.85
CA ASN A 79 -4.63 4.91 12.62
C ASN A 79 -5.33 5.38 11.33
N PRO A 80 -6.14 6.44 11.37
CA PRO A 80 -6.86 6.91 10.20
C PRO A 80 -5.92 7.30 9.06
N VAL A 81 -6.30 6.91 7.84
CA VAL A 81 -5.59 7.31 6.62
C VAL A 81 -5.66 8.85 6.49
N PRO A 82 -4.55 9.54 6.21
CA PRO A 82 -4.54 10.97 5.97
C PRO A 82 -5.52 11.38 4.86
N THR A 83 -6.45 12.27 5.20
CA THR A 83 -7.51 12.76 4.31
C THR A 83 -7.27 14.19 3.80
N THR A 84 -6.12 14.79 4.10
CA THR A 84 -5.77 16.15 3.67
C THR A 84 -4.32 16.24 3.23
N VAL A 85 -4.00 17.24 2.41
CA VAL A 85 -2.61 17.51 2.01
C VAL A 85 -1.75 17.79 3.24
N ASP A 86 -2.28 18.52 4.22
CA ASP A 86 -1.56 18.86 5.45
C ASP A 86 -1.28 17.65 6.33
N SER A 87 -2.24 16.71 6.44
CA SER A 87 -2.02 15.46 7.19
C SER A 87 -0.98 14.55 6.52
N LEU A 88 -0.95 14.48 5.19
CA LEU A 88 0.13 13.79 4.45
C LEU A 88 1.49 14.47 4.67
N LYS A 89 1.54 15.80 4.70
CA LYS A 89 2.76 16.56 4.98
C LYS A 89 3.24 16.38 6.42
N ALA A 90 2.33 16.20 7.37
CA ALA A 90 2.63 16.00 8.79
C ALA A 90 3.26 14.63 9.11
N LEU A 91 3.22 13.66 8.18
CA LEU A 91 3.94 12.40 8.34
C LEU A 91 5.43 12.65 8.61
N LYS A 92 6.02 11.84 9.48
CA LYS A 92 7.47 11.88 9.73
C LYS A 92 8.20 11.02 8.71
N ALA A 93 9.48 11.33 8.48
CA ALA A 93 10.35 10.46 7.69
C ALA A 93 10.40 9.06 8.33
N GLY A 94 10.31 8.02 7.51
CA GLY A 94 10.17 6.64 7.96
C GLY A 94 8.74 6.18 8.17
N ASN A 95 7.74 7.07 8.16
CA ASN A 95 6.35 6.65 8.26
C ASN A 95 5.89 5.99 6.98
N PHE A 96 5.11 4.92 7.14
CA PHE A 96 4.36 4.31 6.07
C PHE A 96 2.92 4.04 6.49
N ILE A 97 2.06 3.88 5.49
CA ILE A 97 0.63 3.61 5.67
C ILE A 97 0.24 2.51 4.69
N PHE A 98 -0.48 1.52 5.19
CA PHE A 98 -1.23 0.59 4.37
C PHE A 98 -2.66 1.12 4.22
N VAL A 99 -3.15 1.23 2.99
CA VAL A 99 -4.50 1.69 2.68
C VAL A 99 -5.22 0.55 1.98
N SER A 100 -6.27 0.00 2.59
CA SER A 100 -7.08 -1.04 1.97
C SER A 100 -8.17 -0.44 1.07
N ALA A 101 -8.87 -1.31 0.34
CA ALA A 101 -10.11 -0.94 -0.32
C ALA A 101 -11.05 -0.26 0.68
N GLU A 102 -11.87 0.65 0.16
CA GLU A 102 -12.76 1.53 0.94
C GLU A 102 -12.09 2.72 1.64
N GLY A 103 -10.77 2.89 1.53
CA GLY A 103 -10.05 3.95 2.25
C GLY A 103 -10.11 3.76 3.77
N HIS A 104 -10.56 2.58 4.20
CA HIS A 104 -10.61 2.16 5.58
C HIS A 104 -9.30 1.49 5.97
N SER A 105 -9.07 1.44 7.27
CA SER A 105 -7.83 0.92 7.85
C SER A 105 -8.01 -0.47 8.44
N VAL A 106 -9.18 -1.13 8.27
CA VAL A 106 -9.41 -2.43 8.94
C VAL A 106 -10.39 -3.41 8.31
N ALA A 107 -11.17 -3.04 7.29
CA ALA A 107 -12.18 -3.94 6.76
C ALA A 107 -12.50 -3.56 5.32
N GLY A 108 -11.84 -4.20 4.37
CA GLY A 108 -12.08 -3.93 2.96
C GLY A 108 -11.09 -4.70 2.11
N GLY A 109 -11.55 -5.78 1.53
CA GLY A 109 -10.82 -6.51 0.50
C GLY A 109 -11.11 -5.96 -0.88
N GLY A 110 -10.16 -6.09 -1.79
CA GLY A 110 -10.39 -5.85 -3.21
C GLY A 110 -9.53 -4.77 -3.84
N HIS A 111 -8.51 -4.24 -3.15
CA HIS A 111 -7.35 -3.48 -3.66
C HIS A 111 -6.58 -2.86 -2.49
N ALA A 112 -5.31 -2.53 -2.68
CA ALA A 112 -4.50 -1.86 -1.66
C ALA A 112 -3.54 -0.83 -2.24
N MET A 113 -3.22 0.20 -1.45
CA MET A 113 -2.17 1.18 -1.73
C MET A 113 -1.21 1.31 -0.55
N GLY A 114 0.06 1.50 -0.85
CA GLY A 114 1.10 1.85 0.12
C GLY A 114 1.50 3.32 0.02
N ILE A 115 1.73 3.94 1.18
CA ILE A 115 2.34 5.27 1.27
C ILE A 115 3.60 5.15 2.10
N TYR A 116 4.69 5.78 1.68
CA TYR A 116 5.92 5.88 2.46
C TYR A 116 6.52 7.29 2.35
N LYS A 117 6.93 7.89 3.46
CA LYS A 117 7.61 9.19 3.47
C LYS A 117 9.07 9.02 3.88
N ASN A 118 9.99 9.56 3.08
CA ASN A 118 11.37 9.79 3.52
C ASN A 118 11.62 11.29 3.77
N THR A 119 12.88 11.67 3.96
CA THR A 119 13.28 13.06 4.26
C THR A 119 13.02 14.07 3.15
N THR A 120 12.76 13.62 1.92
CA THR A 120 12.63 14.50 0.73
C THR A 120 11.40 14.22 -0.12
N ASN A 121 10.85 13.02 -0.05
CA ASN A 121 9.83 12.53 -0.97
C ASN A 121 8.75 11.75 -0.25
N LEU A 122 7.57 11.78 -0.85
CA LEU A 122 6.44 10.92 -0.55
C LEU A 122 6.30 9.91 -1.70
N PHE A 123 6.32 8.64 -1.36
CA PHE A 123 6.20 7.52 -2.29
C PHE A 123 4.83 6.89 -2.17
N PHE A 124 4.27 6.53 -3.31
CA PHE A 124 2.99 5.85 -3.42
C PHE A 124 3.18 4.60 -4.23
N PHE A 125 2.63 3.49 -3.76
CA PHE A 125 2.54 2.29 -4.54
C PHE A 125 1.08 1.87 -4.67
N ASP A 126 0.60 1.90 -5.90
CA ASP A 126 -0.69 1.37 -6.30
C ASP A 126 -0.43 0.21 -7.26
N PRO A 127 -0.69 -1.05 -6.88
CA PRO A 127 -0.42 -2.22 -7.72
C PRO A 127 -1.09 -2.17 -9.10
N GLU A 128 -2.19 -1.44 -9.29
CA GLU A 128 -2.80 -1.30 -10.61
C GLU A 128 -2.06 -0.30 -11.52
N LEU A 129 -1.27 0.61 -10.95
CA LEU A 129 -0.69 1.73 -11.67
C LEU A 129 0.85 1.73 -11.66
N GLY A 130 1.46 1.54 -10.50
CA GLY A 130 2.89 1.62 -10.30
C GLY A 130 3.31 2.33 -9.02
N ILE A 131 4.62 2.53 -8.93
CA ILE A 131 5.27 3.28 -7.84
C ILE A 131 5.52 4.71 -8.33
N TYR A 132 5.06 5.68 -7.56
CA TYR A 132 5.21 7.11 -7.84
C TYR A 132 5.98 7.80 -6.72
N ALA A 133 6.68 8.88 -7.07
CA ALA A 133 7.29 9.78 -6.11
C ALA A 133 6.82 11.22 -6.32
N TYR A 134 6.66 11.90 -5.20
CA TYR A 134 6.34 13.32 -5.12
C TYR A 134 7.35 13.98 -4.19
N ASP A 135 8.03 15.01 -4.69
CA ASP A 135 8.84 15.88 -3.85
C ASP A 135 7.90 16.71 -2.97
N PHE A 136 7.91 16.48 -1.65
CA PHE A 136 6.98 17.15 -0.74
C PHE A 136 7.38 18.61 -0.48
N ASN A 137 8.61 19.01 -0.84
CA ASN A 137 9.07 20.40 -0.80
C ASN A 137 8.70 21.18 -2.07
N SER A 138 8.24 20.48 -3.11
CA SER A 138 7.72 21.13 -4.31
C SER A 138 6.30 21.67 -4.08
N ALA A 139 5.89 22.68 -4.84
CA ALA A 139 4.51 23.17 -4.88
C ALA A 139 3.54 22.16 -5.55
N ALA A 140 3.86 20.87 -5.53
CA ALA A 140 3.02 19.82 -6.10
C ALA A 140 1.66 19.78 -5.40
N ASP A 141 0.61 19.74 -6.20
CA ASP A 141 -0.73 19.54 -5.72
C ASP A 141 -0.90 18.07 -5.31
N LEU A 142 -0.78 17.80 -4.01
CA LEU A 142 -1.03 16.47 -3.44
C LEU A 142 -2.55 16.16 -3.38
N SER A 143 -3.43 17.02 -3.89
CA SER A 143 -4.88 16.78 -3.88
C SER A 143 -5.27 15.51 -4.65
N GLU A 144 -4.55 15.16 -5.71
CA GLU A 144 -4.79 13.91 -6.45
C GLU A 144 -4.51 12.68 -5.58
N ILE A 145 -3.45 12.73 -4.77
CA ILE A 145 -3.14 11.66 -3.82
C ILE A 145 -4.23 11.56 -2.76
N VAL A 146 -4.62 12.69 -2.18
CA VAL A 146 -5.68 12.73 -1.16
C VAL A 146 -6.98 12.16 -1.73
N LYS A 147 -7.31 12.50 -2.98
CA LYS A 147 -8.48 11.91 -3.66
C LYS A 147 -8.34 10.41 -3.81
N LYS A 148 -7.13 9.90 -4.11
CA LYS A 148 -6.86 8.46 -4.19
C LYS A 148 -6.99 7.79 -2.82
N THR A 149 -6.53 8.38 -1.72
CA THR A 149 -6.71 7.81 -0.37
C THR A 149 -8.17 7.82 0.09
N GLN A 150 -8.95 8.82 -0.32
CA GLN A 150 -10.36 8.99 0.07
C GLN A 150 -11.35 8.17 -0.77
N ASN A 151 -11.10 7.99 -2.08
CA ASN A 151 -12.05 7.37 -3.02
C ASN A 151 -11.54 6.05 -3.61
N TYR A 152 -10.48 5.46 -3.04
CA TYR A 152 -9.89 4.21 -3.53
C TYR A 152 -10.92 3.08 -3.68
N ALA A 153 -11.87 3.05 -2.75
CA ALA A 153 -13.05 2.19 -2.65
C ALA A 153 -13.74 1.75 -3.94
N LYS A 154 -13.89 2.67 -4.91
CA LYS A 154 -14.76 2.45 -6.08
C LYS A 154 -14.01 2.26 -7.39
N ALA A 155 -12.72 2.61 -7.44
CA ALA A 155 -12.03 2.82 -8.71
C ALA A 155 -11.20 1.62 -9.19
N ALA A 156 -10.81 0.72 -8.30
CA ALA A 156 -10.02 -0.45 -8.63
C ALA A 156 -10.46 -1.59 -7.72
N TYR A 157 -11.33 -2.44 -8.23
CA TYR A 157 -11.67 -3.72 -7.62
C TYR A 157 -10.75 -4.76 -8.25
N CYS A 158 -9.70 -5.17 -7.54
CA CYS A 158 -9.07 -6.47 -7.73
C CYS A 158 -10.09 -7.53 -7.29
N PRO A 159 -10.60 -8.38 -8.19
CA PRO A 159 -11.64 -9.35 -7.85
C PRO A 159 -11.07 -10.53 -7.04
N GLY A 160 -10.63 -10.26 -5.82
CA GLY A 160 -10.44 -11.25 -4.76
C GLY A 160 -11.68 -11.25 -3.88
N THR A 161 -12.47 -12.33 -3.90
CA THR A 161 -13.60 -12.51 -2.99
C THR A 161 -13.08 -12.85 -1.60
N PHE A 162 -13.21 -11.94 -0.64
CA PHE A 162 -12.90 -12.21 0.76
C PHE A 162 -14.03 -12.98 1.43
N THR A 163 -13.65 -13.99 2.23
CA THR A 163 -14.55 -14.58 3.21
C THR A 163 -14.50 -13.71 4.47
N PRO A 164 -15.62 -13.10 4.92
CA PRO A 164 -15.61 -12.32 6.14
C PRO A 164 -15.24 -13.20 7.36
N PRO A 165 -14.53 -12.65 8.36
CA PRO A 165 -14.19 -13.40 9.56
C PRO A 165 -15.47 -13.90 10.26
N PRO A 166 -15.44 -15.08 10.92
CA PRO A 166 -16.60 -15.55 11.67
C PRO A 166 -16.97 -14.52 12.73
N LYS A 167 -18.27 -14.25 12.87
CA LYS A 167 -18.78 -13.39 13.95
C LYS A 167 -18.46 -14.02 15.32
N PRO A 168 -18.20 -13.20 16.34
CA PRO A 168 -17.95 -13.67 17.71
C PRO A 168 -19.11 -14.50 18.26
#